data_AF-A0A1W1XU51-F1
#
_entry.id   AF-A0A1W1XU51-F1
#
_cell.length_a   1.000
_cell.length_b   1.000
_cell.length_c   1.000
_cell.angle_alpha   90.00
_cell.angle_beta   90.00
_cell.angle_gamma   90.00
#
_symmetry.space_group_name_H-M   'P 1'
#
loop_
_entity.id
_entity.type
_entity.pdbx_description
1 polymer ?
#
loop_
_entity_poly.entity_id
_entity_poly.type
_entity_poly.pdbx_seq_one_letter_code
_entity_poly.pdbx_strand_id
1 'polypeptide(L)' 'MKKLKTLPHTKEVRGKGLLVGVEFDAPVGKNIKHGCFDRKLLVTLIGTSVIRMVPSLIVTKEDCDKAYEILKSAVEEAYN' A
#
# COMPACT_ATOMS: atom_id res chain seq x y z
N MET A 1 10.45 -0.42 4.09
CA MET A 1 9.80 0.81 4.65
C MET A 1 10.25 2.11 4.00
N LYS A 2 11.55 2.35 3.74
CA LYS A 2 12.01 3.62 3.10
C LYS A 2 11.28 3.94 1.79
N LYS A 3 11.11 2.95 0.91
CA LYS A 3 10.39 3.08 -0.38
C LYS A 3 8.93 3.50 -0.21
N LEU A 4 8.22 2.98 0.79
CA LEU A 4 6.80 3.35 1.01
C LEU A 4 6.60 4.81 1.40
N LYS A 5 7.62 5.45 1.99
CA LYS A 5 7.57 6.88 2.33
C LYS A 5 7.64 7.78 1.10
N THR A 6 8.01 7.25 -0.07
CA THR A 6 8.07 8.01 -1.33
C THR A 6 6.76 7.95 -2.12
N LEU A 7 5.74 7.26 -1.60
CA LEU A 7 4.41 7.27 -2.21
C LEU A 7 3.77 8.66 -2.05
N PRO A 8 3.10 9.19 -3.10
CA PRO A 8 2.42 10.48 -3.00
C PRO A 8 1.31 10.42 -1.95
N HIS A 9 0.97 11.57 -1.38
CA HIS A 9 -0.12 11.71 -0.40
C HIS A 9 0.00 10.84 0.87
N THR A 10 1.21 10.35 1.16
CA THR A 10 1.49 9.56 2.36
C THR A 10 1.63 10.47 3.57
N LYS A 11 0.74 10.30 4.54
CA LYS A 11 0.80 10.97 5.84
C LYS A 11 1.76 10.27 6.79
N GLU A 12 1.70 8.94 6.86
CA GLU A 12 2.56 8.16 7.76
C GLU A 12 2.80 6.75 7.19
N VAL A 13 4.00 6.21 7.46
CA VAL A 13 4.29 4.78 7.27
C VAL A 13 4.75 4.20 8.60
N ARG A 14 3.99 3.24 9.14
CA ARG A 14 4.24 2.58 10.42
C ARG A 14 4.23 1.06 10.29
N GLY A 15 4.88 0.36 11.21
CA GLY A 15 4.93 -1.10 11.21
C GLY A 15 6.15 -1.69 11.89
N LYS A 16 6.17 -3.02 12.02
CA LYS A 16 7.30 -3.80 12.53
C LYS A 16 7.45 -5.08 11.71
N GLY A 17 8.65 -5.31 11.17
CA GLY A 17 8.89 -6.42 10.24
C GLY A 17 8.05 -6.27 8.96
N LEU A 18 7.34 -7.34 8.59
CA LEU A 18 6.45 -7.37 7.42
C LEU A 18 5.00 -6.94 7.73
N LEU A 19 4.67 -6.62 8.98
CA LEU A 19 3.40 -6.00 9.32
C LEU A 19 3.52 -4.48 9.12
N VAL A 20 3.06 -3.99 7.97
CA VAL A 20 3.25 -2.59 7.55
C VAL A 20 1.92 -1.93 7.21
N GLY A 21 1.76 -0.67 7.64
CA GLY A 21 0.64 0.20 7.30
C GLY A 21 1.11 1.51 6.67
N VAL A 22 0.43 1.94 5.61
CA VAL A 22 0.59 3.24 4.95
C VAL A 22 -0.69 4.02 5.17
N GLU A 23 -0.61 5.17 5.84
CA GLU A 23 -1.72 6.10 6.04
C GLU A 23 -1.65 7.22 5.00
N PHE A 24 -2.75 7.45 4.32
CA PHE A 24 -2.92 8.52 3.34
C PHE A 24 -3.62 9.74 3.95
N ASP A 25 -3.38 10.92 3.38
CA ASP A 25 -3.91 12.20 3.84
C ASP A 25 -5.41 12.43 3.56
N ALA A 26 -6.05 11.54 2.78
CA ALA A 26 -7.44 11.63 2.36
C ALA A 26 -8.17 10.27 2.52
N PRO A 27 -9.53 10.24 2.59
CA PRO A 27 -10.33 9.02 2.72
C PRO A 27 -10.45 8.22 1.40
N VAL A 28 -9.35 8.07 0.66
CA VAL A 28 -9.27 7.42 -0.66
C VAL A 28 -8.95 5.92 -0.58
N GLY A 29 -8.82 5.36 0.62
CA GLY A 29 -8.33 4.00 0.82
C GLY A 29 -9.16 2.91 0.14
N LYS A 30 -10.46 3.15 -0.09
CA LYS A 30 -11.32 2.22 -0.85
C LYS A 30 -10.89 2.13 -2.32
N ASN A 31 -10.57 3.24 -2.95
CA ASN A 31 -10.14 3.30 -4.34
C ASN A 31 -8.75 2.66 -4.49
N ILE A 32 -7.82 2.99 -3.60
CA ILE A 32 -6.48 2.39 -3.58
C ILE A 32 -6.57 0.87 -3.41
N LYS A 33 -7.40 0.39 -2.48
CA LYS A 33 -7.61 -1.05 -2.25
C LYS A 33 -8.12 -1.75 -3.52
N HIS A 34 -9.13 -1.19 -4.19
CA HIS A 34 -9.67 -1.80 -5.41
C HIS A 34 -8.67 -1.73 -6.56
N GLY A 35 -7.97 -0.61 -6.74
CA GLY A 35 -6.91 -0.50 -7.74
C GLY A 35 -5.78 -1.52 -7.53
N CYS A 36 -5.42 -1.83 -6.29
CA CYS A 36 -4.51 -2.93 -5.97
C CYS A 36 -5.11 -4.29 -6.34
N PHE A 37 -6.38 -4.52 -5.99
CA PHE A 37 -7.08 -5.78 -6.27
C PHE A 37 -7.16 -6.10 -7.76
N ASP A 38 -7.49 -5.10 -8.58
CA ASP A 38 -7.57 -5.24 -10.05
C ASP A 38 -6.22 -5.64 -10.65
N ARG A 39 -5.13 -5.14 -10.04
CA ARG A 39 -3.74 -5.47 -10.35
C ARG A 39 -3.22 -6.72 -9.62
N LYS A 40 -4.13 -7.52 -9.04
CA LYS A 40 -3.85 -8.80 -8.35
C LYS A 40 -2.99 -8.67 -7.08
N LEU A 41 -2.99 -7.52 -6.43
CA LEU A 41 -2.40 -7.32 -5.11
C LEU A 41 -3.49 -7.23 -4.04
N LEU A 42 -3.50 -8.20 -3.11
CA LEU A 42 -4.42 -8.19 -1.98
C LEU A 42 -3.86 -7.35 -0.83
N VAL A 43 -4.61 -6.32 -0.43
CA VAL A 43 -4.30 -5.47 0.72
C VAL A 43 -5.52 -5.30 1.61
N THR A 44 -5.30 -4.95 2.87
CA THR A 44 -6.40 -4.66 3.81
C THR A 44 -6.53 -3.17 4.03
N LEU A 45 -7.71 -2.62 3.79
CA LEU A 45 -8.06 -1.26 4.22
C LEU A 45 -8.48 -1.29 5.70
N ILE A 46 -7.90 -0.40 6.51
CA ILE A 46 -8.29 -0.14 7.89
C ILE A 46 -8.83 1.29 7.96
N GLY A 47 -10.07 1.44 8.44
CA GLY A 47 -10.77 2.73 8.40
C GLY A 47 -11.00 3.20 6.96
N THR A 48 -10.64 4.46 6.67
CA THR A 48 -10.84 5.07 5.35
C THR A 48 -9.54 5.40 4.61
N SER A 49 -8.40 5.40 5.29
CA SER A 49 -7.13 5.93 4.75
C SER A 49 -5.90 5.06 5.01
N VAL A 50 -6.01 3.92 5.70
CA VAL A 50 -4.84 3.11 6.04
C VAL A 50 -4.83 1.80 5.24
N ILE A 51 -3.83 1.63 4.37
CA ILE A 51 -3.59 0.38 3.65
C ILE A 51 -2.56 -0.46 4.43
N ARG A 52 -2.98 -1.64 4.87
CA ARG A 52 -2.16 -2.60 5.59
C ARG A 52 -1.75 -3.77 4.69
N MET A 53 -0.46 -4.09 4.74
CA MET A 53 0.15 -5.24 4.09
C MET A 53 0.74 -6.16 5.15
N VAL A 54 0.43 -7.46 5.03
CA VAL A 54 0.95 -8.53 5.90
C VAL A 54 1.28 -9.73 5.01
N PRO A 55 2.36 -9.67 4.21
CA PRO A 55 2.74 -10.77 3.33
C PRO A 55 3.25 -11.97 4.14
N SER A 56 3.35 -13.11 3.47
CA SER A 56 4.01 -14.31 4.01
C SER A 56 5.48 -14.02 4.35
N LEU A 57 6.06 -14.74 5.31
CA LEU A 57 7.46 -14.55 5.71
C LEU A 57 8.48 -15.08 4.68
N ILE A 58 8.02 -15.84 3.68
CA ILE A 58 8.85 -16.37 2.59
C ILE A 58 8.93 -15.45 1.36
N VAL A 59 8.32 -14.26 1.40
CA VAL A 59 8.36 -13.33 0.26
C VAL A 59 9.76 -12.85 -0.03
N THR A 60 10.06 -12.68 -1.31
CA THR A 60 11.33 -12.17 -1.79
C THR A 60 11.34 -10.65 -1.83
N LYS A 61 12.52 -10.07 -2.07
CA LYS A 61 12.65 -8.62 -2.26
C LYS A 61 11.95 -8.18 -3.55
N GLU A 62 12.03 -9.01 -4.59
CA GLU A 62 11.39 -8.84 -5.89
C GLU A 62 9.86 -8.80 -5.75
N ASP A 63 9.28 -9.67 -4.92
CA ASP A 63 7.85 -9.65 -4.60
C ASP A 63 7.45 -8.32 -3.94
N CYS A 64 8.28 -7.82 -3.03
CA CYS A 64 8.05 -6.55 -2.33
C CYS A 64 8.17 -5.35 -3.28
N ASP A 65 9.12 -5.39 -4.22
CA ASP A 65 9.28 -4.35 -5.23
C ASP A 65 8.09 -4.35 -6.20
N LYS A 66 7.61 -5.53 -6.63
CA LYS A 66 6.40 -5.67 -7.45
C LYS A 66 5.15 -5.15 -6.73
N ALA A 67 4.97 -5.50 -5.45
CA ALA A 67 3.87 -5.00 -4.65
C ALA A 67 3.91 -3.47 -4.49
N TYR A 68 5.11 -2.91 -4.34
CA TYR A 68 5.29 -1.45 -4.28
C TYR A 68 4.87 -0.77 -5.58
N GLU A 69 5.29 -1.27 -6.75
CA GLU A 69 4.90 -0.64 -8.03
C GLU A 69 3.38 -0.70 -8.24
N ILE A 70 2.74 -1.82 -7.90
CA ILE A 70 1.27 -1.94 -7.96
C ILE A 70 0.60 -0.93 -7.03
N LEU A 71 1.07 -0.82 -5.79
CA LEU A 71 0.53 0.12 -4.81
C LEU A 71 0.71 1.56 -5.30
N LYS A 72 1.88 1.91 -5.85
CA LYS A 72 2.16 3.24 -6.40
C LYS A 72 1.17 3.60 -7.51
N SER A 73 0.98 2.72 -8.49
CA SER A 73 0.02 2.97 -9.58
C SER A 73 -1.42 3.10 -9.08
N ALA A 74 -1.81 2.30 -8.08
CA ALA A 74 -3.15 2.39 -7.49
C ALA A 74 -3.36 3.70 -6.70
N VAL A 75 -2.31 4.21 -6.06
CA VAL A 75 -2.35 5.52 -5.38
C VAL A 75 -2.47 6.63 -6.43
N GLU A 76 -1.62 6.64 -7.45
CA GLU A 76 -1.67 7.66 -8.52
C GLU A 76 -3.05 7.70 -9.20
N GLU A 77 -3.64 6.54 -9.49
CA GLU A 77 -5.00 6.45 -10.05
C GLU A 77 -6.08 6.97 -9.09
N ALA A 78 -5.98 6.67 -7.79
CA ALA A 78 -7.00 7.05 -6.81
C ALA A 78 -7.06 8.55 -6.49
N TYR A 79 -6.00 9.30 -6.86
CA TYR A 79 -5.86 10.74 -6.65
C TYR A 79 -6.04 11.58 -7.92
N ASN A 80 -6.23 10.95 -9.09
CA ASN A 80 -6.68 11.62 -10.32
C ASN A 80 -8.21 11.69 -10.39
#